data_AF-A0AAD5H438-F1
#
_entry.id   AF-A0AAD5H438-F1
#
_cell.length_a   1.000
_cell.length_b   1.000
_cell.length_c   1.000
_cell.angle_alpha   90.00
_cell.angle_beta   90.00
_cell.angle_gamma   90.00
#
_symmetry.space_group_name_H-M   'P 1'
#
loop_
_entity.id
_entity.type
_entity.pdbx_description
1 polymer ?
#
loop_
_entity_poly.entity_id
_entity_poly.type
_entity_poly.pdbx_seq_one_letter_code
_entity_poly.pdbx_strand_id
1 'polypeptide(L)'
;MASRTLLCWDFDWSLIEENSDTWVLQQLGAEAFYKAGRQAGTQWTQLMDECLEQAASQLGRTPADVQAALHATPFHPAMVALLRRLAAAGSDSNSGMDGGGDSGGVAGGGGSAIDVAVISDANTVYIDTILTHHGLAPAVLEVHSNPAEWRGGALRVAPYHTAPHGCRHCPSNLCKGQVLASLLRRQAAAGRLYDRVLYVGDGKGDYCPSALLLHASQHWHPASDAAAAGGAEAAGSAANGTTAAAAQRGQASSIAPGPCGSGSNRVYARESYPDGLPCSLWVMLRNEAAGGGDSSSGNQAEAEAPEAGSEVAAAGQAGGGRARVVPWSRPEELAELLSKELQLG
;
A
#
# COMPACT_ATOMS: atom_id res chain seq x y z
N MET A 1 4.94 19.10 15.58
CA MET A 1 5.56 18.59 14.33
C MET A 1 4.53 18.72 13.24
N ALA A 2 4.92 19.07 12.01
CA ALA A 2 3.99 19.05 10.88
C ALA A 2 3.48 17.62 10.70
N SER A 3 2.17 17.46 10.52
CA SER A 3 1.60 16.13 10.40
C SER A 3 2.05 15.48 9.09
N ARG A 4 2.46 14.22 9.12
CA ARG A 4 2.91 13.48 7.93
C ARG A 4 2.04 12.28 7.62
N THR A 5 1.66 12.16 6.36
CA THR A 5 0.87 11.05 5.81
C THR A 5 1.71 10.19 4.87
N LEU A 6 1.61 8.86 5.02
CA LEU A 6 2.08 7.91 4.00
C LEU A 6 0.87 7.45 3.18
N LEU A 7 0.90 7.65 1.86
CA LEU A 7 -0.06 7.09 0.93
C LEU A 7 0.59 5.92 0.17
N CYS A 8 0.18 4.70 0.51
CA CYS A 8 0.62 3.48 -0.15
C CYS A 8 -0.37 3.06 -1.24
N TRP A 9 0.16 2.60 -2.37
CA TRP A 9 -0.61 2.14 -3.52
C TRP A 9 -0.21 0.71 -3.89
N ASP A 10 -1.19 -0.15 -4.11
CA ASP A 10 -1.05 -1.13 -5.18
C ASP A 10 -1.06 -0.44 -6.54
N PHE A 11 -0.50 -1.10 -7.54
CA PHE A 11 -0.31 -0.53 -8.86
C PHE A 11 -1.40 -0.97 -9.85
N ASP A 12 -1.41 -2.26 -10.21
CA ASP A 12 -2.38 -2.84 -11.13
C ASP A 12 -3.82 -2.70 -10.59
N TRP A 13 -4.77 -2.36 -11.45
CA TRP A 13 -6.19 -2.11 -11.11
C TRP A 13 -6.47 -1.11 -9.98
N SER A 14 -5.45 -0.40 -9.53
CA SER A 14 -5.50 0.50 -8.36
C SER A 14 -5.01 1.88 -8.74
N LEU A 15 -3.75 1.98 -9.18
CA LEU A 15 -3.17 3.24 -9.65
C LEU A 15 -3.29 3.37 -11.18
N ILE A 16 -3.13 2.26 -11.90
CA ILE A 16 -3.38 2.15 -13.33
C ILE A 16 -4.67 1.37 -13.60
N GLU A 17 -5.25 1.55 -14.79
CA GLU A 17 -6.56 0.96 -15.14
C GLU A 17 -6.46 -0.43 -15.77
N GLU A 18 -5.37 -1.15 -15.51
CA GLU A 18 -5.09 -2.47 -16.09
C GLU A 18 -4.26 -3.34 -15.14
N ASN A 19 -4.21 -4.64 -15.44
CA ASN A 19 -3.16 -5.52 -14.94
C ASN A 19 -1.96 -5.46 -15.89
N SER A 20 -0.85 -4.87 -15.45
CA SER A 20 0.32 -4.59 -16.29
C SER A 20 0.96 -5.85 -16.89
N ASP A 21 1.00 -6.95 -16.14
CA ASP A 21 1.49 -8.24 -16.63
C ASP A 21 0.71 -8.73 -17.85
N THR A 22 -0.62 -8.88 -17.70
CA THR A 22 -1.48 -9.38 -18.78
C THR A 22 -1.61 -8.39 -19.92
N TRP A 23 -1.63 -7.09 -19.64
CA TRP A 23 -1.60 -6.03 -20.66
C TRP A 23 -0.37 -6.15 -21.54
N VAL A 24 0.83 -6.21 -20.95
CA VAL A 24 2.08 -6.32 -21.72
C VAL A 24 2.09 -7.60 -22.55
N LEU A 25 1.73 -8.75 -21.97
CA LEU A 25 1.69 -10.01 -22.72
C LEU A 25 0.71 -9.96 -23.90
N GLN A 26 -0.43 -9.29 -23.74
CA GLN A 26 -1.38 -9.06 -24.83
C GLN A 26 -0.77 -8.18 -25.93
N GLN A 27 -0.17 -7.05 -25.58
CA GLN A 27 0.48 -6.16 -26.56
C GLN A 27 1.63 -6.85 -27.32
N LEU A 28 2.32 -7.79 -26.67
CA LEU A 28 3.38 -8.59 -27.28
C LEU A 28 2.86 -9.77 -28.12
N GLY A 29 1.57 -10.09 -28.09
CA GLY A 29 1.02 -11.29 -28.75
C GLY A 29 1.44 -12.60 -28.08
N ALA A 30 1.72 -12.56 -26.76
CA ALA A 30 2.21 -13.68 -25.96
C ALA A 30 1.11 -14.42 -25.17
N GLU A 31 -0.16 -14.19 -25.49
CA GLU A 31 -1.31 -14.74 -24.75
C GLU A 31 -1.39 -16.26 -24.82
N ALA A 32 -0.86 -16.87 -25.89
CA ALA A 32 -0.79 -18.32 -26.02
C ALA A 32 0.11 -18.95 -24.95
N PHE A 33 1.27 -18.34 -24.68
CA PHE A 33 2.21 -18.78 -23.64
C PHE A 33 1.58 -18.64 -22.26
N TYR A 34 0.96 -17.48 -22.00
CA TYR A 34 0.24 -17.23 -20.77
C TYR A 34 -0.85 -18.28 -20.51
N LYS A 35 -1.71 -18.54 -21.51
CA LYS A 35 -2.79 -19.52 -21.39
C LYS A 35 -2.25 -20.93 -21.13
N ALA A 36 -1.19 -21.34 -21.83
CA ALA A 36 -0.57 -22.64 -21.64
C ALA A 36 0.01 -22.80 -20.23
N GLY A 37 0.76 -21.82 -19.73
CA GLY A 37 1.35 -21.89 -18.39
C GLY A 37 0.31 -21.77 -17.26
N ARG A 38 -0.78 -21.02 -17.47
CA ARG A 38 -1.94 -21.04 -16.55
C ARG A 38 -2.56 -22.43 -16.47
N GLN A 39 -2.73 -23.12 -17.60
CA GLN A 39 -3.26 -24.50 -17.64
C GLN A 39 -2.32 -25.49 -16.97
N ALA A 40 -1.01 -25.26 -17.06
CA ALA A 40 0.01 -26.07 -16.39
C ALA A 40 0.10 -25.82 -14.88
N GLY A 41 -0.56 -24.77 -14.36
CA GLY A 41 -0.51 -24.42 -12.94
C GLY A 41 0.82 -23.78 -12.50
N THR A 42 1.57 -23.19 -13.43
CA THR A 42 2.80 -22.46 -13.12
C THR A 42 2.52 -21.30 -12.16
N GLN A 43 3.38 -21.11 -11.15
CA GLN A 43 3.26 -20.00 -10.21
C GLN A 43 3.38 -18.65 -10.94
N TRP A 44 2.61 -17.64 -10.53
CA TRP A 44 2.43 -16.39 -11.28
C TRP A 44 3.75 -15.72 -11.70
N THR A 45 4.65 -15.44 -10.76
CA THR A 45 5.92 -14.75 -11.06
C THR A 45 6.80 -15.55 -12.03
N GLN A 46 6.87 -16.87 -11.85
CA GLN A 46 7.59 -17.77 -12.76
C GLN A 46 6.93 -17.76 -14.15
N LEU A 47 5.60 -17.79 -14.20
CA LEU A 47 4.86 -17.73 -15.46
C LEU A 47 5.14 -16.44 -16.23
N MET A 48 5.18 -15.29 -15.54
CA MET A 48 5.51 -14.01 -16.19
C MET A 48 6.94 -14.00 -16.73
N ASP A 49 7.91 -14.48 -15.97
CA ASP A 49 9.31 -14.62 -16.42
C ASP A 49 9.42 -15.51 -17.68
N GLU A 50 8.77 -16.68 -17.65
CA GLU A 50 8.74 -17.61 -18.78
C GLU A 50 8.05 -17.01 -20.01
N CYS A 51 6.94 -16.30 -19.84
CA CYS A 51 6.22 -15.68 -20.95
C CYS A 51 7.04 -14.56 -21.61
N LEU A 52 7.77 -13.76 -20.83
CA LEU A 52 8.64 -12.70 -21.35
C LEU A 52 9.86 -13.27 -22.06
N GLU A 53 10.46 -14.35 -21.53
CA GLU A 53 11.55 -15.07 -22.19
C GLU A 53 11.08 -15.71 -23.51
N GLN A 54 9.88 -16.29 -23.54
CA GLN A 54 9.29 -16.86 -24.76
C GLN A 54 8.89 -15.78 -25.77
N ALA A 55 8.37 -14.65 -25.32
CA ALA A 55 8.09 -13.51 -26.19
C ALA A 55 9.37 -13.00 -26.89
N ALA A 56 10.47 -12.89 -26.15
CA ALA A 56 11.75 -12.49 -26.74
C ALA A 56 12.31 -13.55 -27.69
N SER A 57 12.41 -14.80 -27.24
CA SER A 57 13.12 -15.86 -27.97
C SER A 57 12.32 -16.48 -29.13
N GLN A 58 10.99 -16.56 -29.02
CA GLN A 58 10.14 -17.23 -30.03
C GLN A 58 9.36 -16.25 -30.91
N LEU A 59 8.98 -15.08 -30.38
CA LEU A 59 8.26 -14.06 -31.15
C LEU A 59 9.16 -12.91 -31.61
N GLY A 60 10.44 -12.90 -31.19
CA GLY A 60 11.40 -11.86 -31.56
C GLY A 60 11.08 -10.50 -30.93
N ARG A 61 10.35 -10.47 -29.81
CA ARG A 61 10.01 -9.22 -29.12
C ARG A 61 11.24 -8.60 -28.47
N THR A 62 11.32 -7.29 -28.61
CA THR A 62 12.47 -6.50 -28.17
C THR A 62 12.15 -5.72 -26.90
N PRO A 63 13.18 -5.21 -26.19
CA PRO A 63 12.95 -4.28 -25.08
C PRO A 63 12.13 -3.04 -25.47
N ALA A 64 12.26 -2.58 -26.72
CA ALA A 64 11.47 -1.46 -27.24
C ALA A 64 9.98 -1.80 -27.38
N ASP A 65 9.63 -3.03 -27.75
CA ASP A 65 8.24 -3.48 -27.83
C ASP A 65 7.60 -3.53 -26.44
N VAL A 66 8.34 -4.03 -25.43
CA VAL A 66 7.89 -4.03 -24.03
C VAL A 66 7.70 -2.59 -23.53
N GLN A 67 8.65 -1.70 -23.81
CA GLN A 67 8.52 -0.29 -23.44
C GLN A 67 7.32 0.38 -24.11
N ALA A 68 7.08 0.12 -25.40
CA ALA A 68 5.92 0.63 -26.11
C ALA A 68 4.60 0.13 -25.50
N ALA A 69 4.54 -1.15 -25.12
CA ALA A 69 3.39 -1.71 -24.42
C ALA A 69 3.14 -1.01 -23.08
N LEU A 70 4.20 -0.76 -22.30
CA LEU A 70 4.13 -0.05 -21.02
C LEU A 70 3.69 1.41 -21.18
N HIS A 71 4.19 2.13 -22.19
CA HIS A 71 3.73 3.49 -22.48
C HIS A 71 2.26 3.55 -22.91
N ALA A 72 1.74 2.47 -23.50
CA ALA A 72 0.35 2.36 -23.91
C ALA A 72 -0.58 1.94 -22.75
N THR A 73 -0.05 1.58 -21.58
CA THR A 73 -0.86 1.15 -20.43
C THR A 73 -1.83 2.25 -20.00
N PRO A 74 -3.15 1.95 -19.93
CA PRO A 74 -4.14 2.91 -19.49
C PRO A 74 -3.87 3.46 -18.09
N PHE A 75 -3.67 4.78 -18.00
CA PHE A 75 -3.49 5.50 -16.74
C PHE A 75 -4.45 6.69 -16.72
N HIS A 76 -5.44 6.64 -15.83
CA HIS A 76 -6.49 7.65 -15.81
C HIS A 76 -5.94 9.07 -15.54
N PRO A 77 -6.26 10.09 -16.37
CA PRO A 77 -5.70 11.44 -16.22
C PRO A 77 -5.94 12.08 -14.85
N ALA A 78 -7.07 11.79 -14.20
CA ALA A 78 -7.36 12.31 -12.86
C ALA A 78 -6.40 11.75 -11.79
N MET A 79 -6.00 10.49 -11.91
CA MET A 79 -5.02 9.86 -11.01
C MET A 79 -3.62 10.43 -11.24
N VAL A 80 -3.24 10.63 -12.51
CA VAL A 80 -1.99 11.33 -12.87
C VAL A 80 -1.98 12.75 -12.28
N ALA A 81 -3.08 13.50 -12.40
CA ALA A 81 -3.20 14.84 -11.83
C ALA A 81 -3.13 14.86 -10.29
N LEU A 82 -3.71 13.85 -9.62
CA LEU A 82 -3.57 13.66 -8.17
C LEU A 82 -2.10 13.50 -7.77
N LEU A 83 -1.36 12.58 -8.41
CA LEU A 83 0.05 12.34 -8.09
C LEU A 83 0.94 13.56 -8.39
N ARG A 84 0.66 14.32 -9.46
CA ARG A 84 1.39 15.57 -9.73
C ARG A 84 1.17 16.61 -8.64
N ARG A 85 -0.05 16.74 -8.11
CA ARG A 85 -0.34 17.64 -6.97
C ARG A 85 0.37 17.19 -5.70
N LEU A 86 0.44 15.88 -5.46
CA LEU A 86 1.21 15.31 -4.35
C LEU A 86 2.71 15.65 -4.45
N ALA A 87 3.30 15.52 -5.64
CA ALA A 87 4.70 15.90 -5.87
C ALA A 87 4.97 17.39 -5.64
N ALA A 88 4.06 18.26 -6.10
CA ALA A 88 4.17 19.71 -5.90
C ALA A 88 4.10 20.06 -4.41
N ALA A 89 3.14 19.50 -3.67
CA ALA A 89 2.99 19.73 -2.23
C ALA A 89 4.22 19.25 -1.41
N GLY A 90 4.87 18.16 -1.84
CA GLY A 90 6.10 17.67 -1.23
C GLY A 90 7.35 18.53 -1.53
N SER A 91 7.37 19.22 -2.68
CA SER A 91 8.51 20.07 -3.09
C SER A 91 8.53 21.39 -2.31
N ASP A 92 7.35 21.97 -2.05
CA ASP A 92 7.23 23.23 -1.31
C ASP A 92 7.67 23.10 0.15
N SER A 93 7.49 21.92 0.75
CA SER A 93 7.84 21.62 2.14
C SER A 93 9.32 21.32 2.38
N ASN A 94 10.13 21.12 1.31
CA ASN A 94 11.57 20.86 1.41
C ASN A 94 12.46 22.09 1.05
N SER A 95 11.84 23.25 0.81
CA SER A 95 12.53 24.51 0.44
C SER A 95 13.07 25.31 1.64
N GLY A 96 12.92 24.81 2.87
CA GLY A 96 13.30 25.51 4.10
C GLY A 96 14.67 25.12 4.65
N MET A 97 15.74 25.19 3.88
CA MET A 97 17.11 25.09 4.44
C MET A 97 18.19 25.74 3.56
N ASP A 98 17.95 26.94 3.02
CA ASP A 98 19.04 27.81 2.54
C ASP A 98 18.81 29.24 3.05
N GLY A 99 19.83 29.79 3.72
CA GLY A 99 19.72 31.00 4.52
C GLY A 99 19.76 32.33 3.76
N GLY A 100 19.09 33.33 4.35
CA GLY A 100 19.42 34.75 4.20
C GLY A 100 18.47 35.58 3.33
N GLY A 101 17.49 36.23 3.96
CA GLY A 101 16.71 37.30 3.31
C GLY A 101 15.52 37.78 4.15
N ASP A 102 15.69 38.94 4.78
CA ASP A 102 14.63 39.71 5.43
C ASP A 102 13.70 40.31 4.39
N SER A 103 12.45 39.82 4.29
CA SER A 103 11.29 40.63 3.88
C SER A 103 10.00 39.91 4.27
N GLY A 104 9.10 40.63 4.96
CA GLY A 104 7.82 40.12 5.44
C GLY A 104 6.99 39.43 4.36
N GLY A 105 6.78 38.13 4.54
CA GLY A 105 5.88 37.28 3.77
C GLY A 105 4.90 36.59 4.70
N VAL A 106 3.61 36.67 4.34
CA VAL A 106 2.48 36.06 5.05
C VAL A 106 2.78 34.59 5.37
N ALA A 107 2.59 34.19 6.62
CA ALA A 107 2.64 32.79 7.07
C ALA A 107 1.54 31.98 6.36
N GLY A 108 1.87 31.44 5.19
CA GLY A 108 1.00 30.60 4.39
C GLY A 108 1.21 29.12 4.71
N GLY A 109 0.22 28.52 5.35
CA GLY A 109 -0.10 27.09 5.22
C GLY A 109 0.75 26.12 6.05
N GLY A 110 0.24 25.70 7.20
CA GLY A 110 0.66 24.47 7.86
C GLY A 110 0.23 23.23 7.06
N GLY A 111 0.83 23.02 5.90
CA GLY A 111 0.56 21.85 5.05
C GLY A 111 1.04 20.56 5.67
N SER A 112 0.25 19.48 5.57
CA SER A 112 0.69 18.13 5.92
C SER A 112 1.62 17.59 4.83
N ALA A 113 2.77 17.05 5.23
CA ALA A 113 3.68 16.40 4.28
C ALA A 113 3.12 15.02 3.88
N ILE A 114 3.10 14.71 2.58
CA ILE A 114 2.57 13.44 2.08
C ILE A 114 3.68 12.72 1.30
N ASP A 115 4.06 11.54 1.80
CA ASP A 115 4.95 10.63 1.10
C ASP A 115 4.10 9.58 0.36
N VAL A 116 4.49 9.22 -0.87
CA VAL A 116 3.80 8.19 -1.66
C VAL A 116 4.69 6.97 -1.82
N ALA A 117 4.17 5.78 -1.56
CA ALA A 117 4.87 4.53 -1.82
C ALA A 117 4.03 3.59 -2.69
N VAL A 118 4.68 2.76 -3.51
CA VAL A 118 4.03 1.71 -4.28
C VAL A 118 4.45 0.35 -3.72
N ILE A 119 3.49 -0.52 -3.42
CA ILE A 119 3.71 -1.90 -2.98
C ILE A 119 2.85 -2.80 -3.86
N SER A 120 3.46 -3.49 -4.83
CA SER A 120 2.70 -4.18 -5.88
C SER A 120 3.30 -5.51 -6.32
N ASP A 121 2.43 -6.43 -6.74
CA ASP A 121 2.77 -7.73 -7.32
C ASP A 121 3.18 -7.68 -8.80
N ALA A 122 3.22 -6.50 -9.42
CA ALA A 122 3.82 -6.27 -10.74
C ALA A 122 5.35 -6.48 -10.70
N ASN A 123 6.13 -5.68 -11.44
CA ASN A 123 7.58 -5.68 -11.33
C ASN A 123 8.20 -4.28 -11.41
N THR A 124 9.43 -4.14 -10.91
CA THR A 124 10.13 -2.85 -10.80
C THR A 124 10.30 -2.14 -12.14
N VAL A 125 10.67 -2.86 -13.21
CA VAL A 125 10.88 -2.26 -14.54
C VAL A 125 9.57 -1.71 -15.10
N TYR A 126 8.45 -2.41 -14.92
CA TYR A 126 7.15 -1.95 -15.40
C TYR A 126 6.72 -0.67 -14.69
N ILE A 127 6.73 -0.69 -13.35
CA ILE A 127 6.31 0.45 -12.54
C ILE A 127 7.17 1.67 -12.84
N ASP A 128 8.50 1.51 -12.85
CA ASP A 128 9.42 2.63 -13.10
C ASP A 128 9.25 3.21 -14.50
N THR A 129 9.06 2.37 -15.52
CA THR A 129 8.87 2.81 -16.90
C THR A 129 7.58 3.61 -17.04
N ILE A 130 6.46 3.11 -16.50
CA ILE A 130 5.15 3.78 -16.56
C ILE A 130 5.20 5.10 -15.79
N LEU A 131 5.68 5.11 -14.55
CA LEU A 131 5.78 6.33 -13.74
C LEU A 131 6.68 7.38 -14.41
N THR A 132 7.81 6.96 -14.99
CA THR A 132 8.73 7.87 -15.69
C THR A 132 8.08 8.46 -16.95
N HIS A 133 7.38 7.64 -17.74
CA HIS A 133 6.68 8.08 -18.94
C HIS A 133 5.68 9.21 -18.66
N HIS A 134 4.97 9.14 -17.52
CA HIS A 134 4.01 10.16 -17.12
C HIS A 134 4.59 11.33 -16.31
N GLY A 135 5.90 11.33 -16.05
CA GLY A 135 6.58 12.34 -15.23
C GLY A 135 6.24 12.26 -13.74
N LEU A 136 5.92 11.06 -13.25
CA LEU A 136 5.45 10.80 -11.89
C LEU A 136 6.50 10.17 -10.98
N ALA A 137 7.65 9.75 -11.50
CA ALA A 137 8.73 9.17 -10.69
C ALA A 137 9.13 10.06 -9.49
N PRO A 138 9.24 11.40 -9.60
CA PRO A 138 9.54 12.27 -8.45
C PRO A 138 8.43 12.32 -7.38
N ALA A 139 7.21 11.90 -7.72
CA ALA A 139 6.08 11.87 -6.79
C ALA A 139 6.15 10.67 -5.83
N VAL A 140 6.90 9.63 -6.18
CA VAL A 140 6.94 8.34 -5.47
C VAL A 140 8.24 8.23 -4.69
N LEU A 141 8.11 8.13 -3.36
CA LEU A 141 9.23 7.99 -2.43
C LEU A 141 9.93 6.63 -2.60
N GLU A 142 9.17 5.53 -2.61
CA GLU A 142 9.68 4.17 -2.69
C GLU A 142 8.74 3.25 -3.49
N VAL A 143 9.33 2.35 -4.27
CA VAL A 143 8.63 1.26 -4.99
C VAL A 143 9.11 -0.08 -4.43
N HIS A 144 8.17 -0.93 -4.04
CA HIS A 144 8.39 -2.29 -3.58
C HIS A 144 7.60 -3.27 -4.44
N SER A 145 8.30 -4.01 -5.29
CA SER A 145 7.67 -4.94 -6.23
C SER A 145 8.65 -6.05 -6.62
N ASN A 146 8.19 -7.07 -7.35
CA ASN A 146 9.04 -8.15 -7.82
C ASN A 146 10.21 -7.55 -8.65
N PRO A 147 11.48 -7.83 -8.30
CA PRO A 147 12.60 -7.31 -9.07
C PRO A 147 12.58 -7.83 -10.51
N ALA A 148 12.85 -6.94 -11.45
CA ALA A 148 13.05 -7.30 -12.85
C ALA A 148 14.30 -6.65 -13.44
N GLU A 149 14.94 -7.34 -14.39
CA GLU A 149 16.13 -6.86 -15.09
C GLU A 149 16.21 -7.39 -16.52
N TRP A 150 16.85 -6.60 -17.40
CA TRP A 150 17.11 -7.03 -18.77
C TRP A 150 18.31 -7.98 -18.82
N ARG A 151 18.10 -9.20 -19.32
CA ARG A 151 19.15 -10.20 -19.47
C ARG A 151 19.01 -10.93 -20.80
N GLY A 152 20.04 -10.85 -21.65
CA GLY A 152 20.04 -11.53 -22.94
C GLY A 152 18.91 -11.10 -23.89
N GLY A 153 18.45 -9.85 -23.79
CA GLY A 153 17.35 -9.30 -24.61
C GLY A 153 15.94 -9.59 -24.09
N ALA A 154 15.80 -10.44 -23.06
CA ALA A 154 14.53 -10.69 -22.37
C ALA A 154 14.48 -9.92 -21.05
N LEU A 155 13.27 -9.51 -20.64
CA LEU A 155 13.03 -9.02 -19.28
C LEU A 155 12.85 -10.23 -18.38
N ARG A 156 13.68 -10.34 -17.34
CA ARG A 156 13.64 -11.41 -16.34
C ARG A 156 12.99 -10.91 -15.07
N VAL A 157 12.09 -11.70 -14.48
CA VAL A 157 11.34 -11.35 -13.29
C VAL A 157 11.59 -12.37 -12.19
N ALA A 158 11.87 -11.90 -10.98
CA ALA A 158 12.11 -12.74 -9.81
C ALA A 158 11.18 -12.35 -8.66
N PRO A 159 10.83 -13.26 -7.73
CA PRO A 159 9.96 -12.94 -6.61
C PRO A 159 10.63 -11.96 -5.64
N TYR A 160 9.85 -11.05 -5.05
CA TYR A 160 10.35 -10.12 -4.02
C TYR A 160 10.82 -10.87 -2.75
N HIS A 161 10.03 -11.84 -2.28
CA HIS A 161 10.43 -12.76 -1.23
C HIS A 161 11.07 -14.00 -1.85
N THR A 162 12.36 -14.17 -1.59
CA THR A 162 13.14 -15.33 -2.04
C THR A 162 13.07 -16.53 -1.09
N ALA A 163 12.57 -16.32 0.13
CA ALA A 163 12.32 -17.34 1.13
C ALA A 163 10.87 -17.27 1.61
N PRO A 164 10.29 -18.37 2.13
CA PRO A 164 8.95 -18.36 2.70
C PRO A 164 8.81 -17.29 3.79
N HIS A 165 7.93 -16.33 3.55
CA HIS A 165 7.69 -15.22 4.48
C HIS A 165 6.72 -15.57 5.62
N GLY A 166 6.19 -16.79 5.67
CA GLY A 166 5.37 -17.30 6.78
C GLY A 166 3.93 -16.75 6.86
N CYS A 167 3.53 -15.84 5.97
CA CYS A 167 2.14 -15.37 5.90
C CYS A 167 1.28 -16.39 5.17
N ARG A 168 0.13 -16.74 5.76
CA ARG A 168 -0.80 -17.74 5.22
C ARG A 168 -1.83 -17.17 4.24
N HIS A 169 -1.89 -15.84 4.11
CA HIS A 169 -2.90 -15.14 3.31
C HIS A 169 -2.37 -14.59 1.99
N CYS A 170 -1.07 -14.28 1.96
CA CYS A 170 -0.40 -13.63 0.85
C CYS A 170 0.33 -14.69 -0.03
N PRO A 171 0.48 -14.46 -1.35
CA PRO A 171 1.19 -15.37 -2.25
C PRO A 171 2.68 -15.45 -1.90
N SER A 172 3.35 -16.53 -2.31
CA SER A 172 4.74 -16.82 -1.93
C SER A 172 5.75 -15.75 -2.35
N ASN A 173 5.46 -15.00 -3.41
CA ASN A 173 6.35 -14.01 -3.98
C ASN A 173 6.37 -12.67 -3.22
N LEU A 174 5.25 -12.24 -2.62
CA LEU A 174 5.15 -10.91 -2.00
C LEU A 174 4.07 -10.87 -0.91
N CYS A 175 4.46 -10.44 0.30
CA CYS A 175 3.54 -10.10 1.37
C CYS A 175 3.52 -8.58 1.58
N LYS A 176 2.59 -7.89 0.90
CA LYS A 176 2.46 -6.43 0.96
C LYS A 176 2.35 -5.88 2.39
N GLY A 177 1.74 -6.64 3.31
CA GLY A 177 1.65 -6.30 4.72
C GLY A 177 3.01 -6.27 5.42
N GLN A 178 3.87 -7.27 5.21
CA GLN A 178 5.23 -7.27 5.76
C GLN A 178 6.11 -6.17 5.15
N VAL A 179 5.92 -5.89 3.86
CA VAL A 179 6.60 -4.79 3.17
C VAL A 179 6.22 -3.44 3.78
N LEU A 180 4.92 -3.16 3.91
CA LEU A 180 4.42 -1.93 4.54
C LEU A 180 4.98 -1.76 5.95
N ALA A 181 4.97 -2.84 6.74
CA ALA A 181 5.44 -2.81 8.11
C ALA A 181 6.96 -2.57 8.20
N SER A 182 7.73 -3.13 7.26
CA SER A 182 9.18 -2.89 7.13
C SER A 182 9.49 -1.47 6.66
N LEU A 183 8.71 -0.94 5.72
CA LEU A 183 8.79 0.46 5.29
C LEU A 183 8.58 1.41 6.47
N LEU A 184 7.50 1.23 7.24
CA LEU A 184 7.23 2.06 8.42
C LEU A 184 8.37 1.99 9.46
N ARG A 185 8.94 0.81 9.72
CA ARG A 185 10.09 0.65 10.62
C ARG A 185 11.32 1.40 10.12
N ARG A 186 11.68 1.25 8.83
CA ARG A 186 12.84 1.93 8.23
C ARG A 186 12.67 3.44 8.24
N GLN A 187 11.49 3.93 7.90
CA GLN A 187 11.17 5.35 7.89
C GLN A 187 11.23 5.95 9.31
N ALA A 188 10.68 5.25 10.30
CA ALA A 188 10.78 5.67 11.70
C ALA A 188 12.24 5.71 12.18
N ALA A 189 13.06 4.72 11.83
CA ALA A 189 14.49 4.71 12.15
C ALA A 189 15.26 5.86 11.48
N ALA A 190 14.79 6.33 10.31
CA ALA A 190 15.30 7.51 9.62
C ALA A 190 14.67 8.83 10.12
N GLY A 191 13.93 8.83 11.23
CA GLY A 191 13.30 10.02 11.80
C GLY A 191 12.04 10.49 11.08
N ARG A 192 11.51 9.71 10.13
CA ARG A 192 10.24 9.96 9.43
C ARG A 192 9.12 9.15 10.07
N LEU A 193 8.43 9.77 11.02
CA LEU A 193 7.20 9.24 11.60
C LEU A 193 6.00 9.69 10.78
N TYR A 194 5.00 8.82 10.67
CA TYR A 194 3.74 9.08 9.98
C TYR A 194 2.61 9.06 11.01
N ASP A 195 1.83 10.14 11.09
CA ASP A 195 0.61 10.20 11.92
C ASP A 195 -0.53 9.47 11.23
N ARG A 196 -0.43 9.33 9.91
CA ARG A 196 -1.45 8.78 9.03
C ARG A 196 -0.83 7.85 8.00
N VAL A 197 -1.45 6.70 7.79
CA VAL A 197 -1.10 5.78 6.70
C VAL A 197 -2.37 5.41 5.96
N LEU A 198 -2.43 5.72 4.67
CA LEU A 198 -3.44 5.29 3.72
C LEU A 198 -2.86 4.14 2.91
N TYR A 199 -3.67 3.13 2.66
CA TYR A 199 -3.35 2.09 1.70
C TYR A 199 -4.46 2.04 0.64
N VAL A 200 -4.11 1.99 -0.63
CA VAL A 200 -5.06 1.90 -1.73
C VAL A 200 -4.71 0.67 -2.55
N GLY A 201 -5.63 -0.27 -2.69
CA GLY A 201 -5.45 -1.50 -3.47
C GLY A 201 -6.79 -2.14 -3.79
N ASP A 202 -6.86 -2.95 -4.84
CA ASP A 202 -8.11 -3.51 -5.34
C ASP A 202 -8.37 -4.91 -4.76
N GLY A 203 -7.33 -5.72 -4.57
CA GLY A 203 -7.47 -7.16 -4.54
C GLY A 203 -7.19 -7.87 -3.21
N LYS A 204 -7.20 -9.20 -3.28
CA LYS A 204 -6.88 -10.08 -2.14
C LYS A 204 -5.46 -9.84 -1.58
N GLY A 205 -4.50 -9.47 -2.44
CA GLY A 205 -3.13 -9.16 -2.04
C GLY A 205 -3.04 -8.01 -1.03
N ASP A 206 -4.04 -7.13 -1.03
CA ASP A 206 -4.11 -5.93 -0.21
C ASP A 206 -4.77 -6.15 1.15
N TYR A 207 -5.25 -7.37 1.42
CA TYR A 207 -5.80 -7.75 2.72
C TYR A 207 -4.75 -7.64 3.84
N CYS A 208 -3.54 -8.18 3.61
CA CYS A 208 -2.45 -8.18 4.61
C CYS A 208 -2.13 -6.75 5.12
N PRO A 209 -1.82 -5.74 4.26
CA PRO A 209 -1.55 -4.38 4.72
C PRO A 209 -2.79 -3.70 5.31
N SER A 210 -3.99 -3.96 4.80
CA SER A 210 -5.24 -3.45 5.37
C SER A 210 -5.47 -3.94 6.80
N ALA A 211 -5.34 -5.25 7.03
CA ALA A 211 -5.48 -5.85 8.36
C ALA A 211 -4.42 -5.33 9.34
N LEU A 212 -3.19 -5.11 8.88
CA LEU A 212 -2.15 -4.47 9.67
C LEU A 212 -2.61 -3.08 10.16
N LEU A 213 -3.12 -2.24 9.27
CA LEU A 213 -3.56 -0.89 9.64
C LEU A 213 -4.79 -0.87 10.56
N LEU A 214 -5.70 -1.86 10.43
CA LEU A 214 -6.85 -2.01 11.34
C LEU A 214 -6.44 -2.46 12.75
N HIS A 215 -5.61 -3.51 12.82
CA HIS A 215 -5.45 -4.32 14.02
C HIS A 215 -4.08 -4.19 14.71
N ALA A 216 -3.13 -3.42 14.16
CA ALA A 216 -1.81 -3.20 14.75
C ALA A 216 -1.87 -2.50 16.14
N SER A 217 -3.03 -2.07 16.62
CA SER A 217 -3.22 -1.65 18.01
C SER A 217 -3.12 -2.79 19.03
N GLN A 218 -3.10 -4.08 18.61
CA GLN A 218 -3.11 -5.21 19.56
C GLN A 218 -1.85 -6.10 19.54
N HIS A 219 -1.04 -6.15 18.48
CA HIS A 219 0.01 -7.19 18.34
C HIS A 219 1.31 -6.76 17.61
N TRP A 220 1.49 -5.47 17.30
CA TRP A 220 2.69 -5.03 16.58
C TRP A 220 3.85 -4.70 17.54
N HIS A 221 4.94 -5.49 17.48
CA HIS A 221 6.21 -5.18 18.14
C HIS A 221 7.33 -4.94 17.11
N PRO A 222 8.05 -3.81 17.16
CA PRO A 222 9.22 -3.57 16.29
C PRO A 222 10.46 -4.38 16.71
N ALA A 223 10.52 -4.89 17.94
CA ALA A 223 11.71 -5.54 18.50
C ALA A 223 11.74 -7.08 18.41
N SER A 224 10.64 -7.74 18.07
CA SER A 224 10.59 -9.22 18.08
C SER A 224 11.17 -9.89 16.82
N ASP A 225 11.37 -9.15 15.73
CA ASP A 225 11.89 -9.70 14.46
C ASP A 225 13.29 -9.19 14.08
N ALA A 226 13.83 -8.19 14.78
CA ALA A 226 15.21 -7.73 14.55
C ALA A 226 16.24 -8.84 14.85
N ALA A 227 15.89 -9.78 15.74
CA ALA A 227 16.69 -10.96 16.01
C ALA A 227 16.69 -11.98 14.84
N ALA A 228 15.73 -11.92 13.92
CA ALA A 228 15.66 -12.82 12.75
C ALA A 228 16.43 -12.29 11.53
N ALA A 229 16.71 -10.99 11.47
CA ALA A 229 17.43 -10.36 10.35
C ALA A 229 18.96 -10.28 10.54
N GLY A 230 19.48 -10.75 11.69
CA GLY A 230 20.89 -10.60 12.07
C GLY A 230 21.77 -11.85 11.96
N GLY A 231 21.34 -12.93 11.31
CA GLY A 231 22.07 -14.21 11.34
C GLY A 231 22.05 -14.96 10.02
N ALA A 232 22.85 -14.54 9.05
CA ALA A 232 23.23 -15.38 7.91
C ALA A 232 24.65 -15.06 7.44
N GLU A 233 25.64 -15.24 8.33
CA GLU A 233 26.99 -15.60 7.93
C GLU A 233 27.57 -16.67 8.87
N ALA A 234 28.34 -17.58 8.28
CA ALA A 234 29.17 -18.66 8.84
C ALA A 234 28.51 -20.03 9.13
N ALA A 235 29.03 -21.02 8.42
CA ALA A 235 28.80 -22.45 8.53
C ALA A 235 29.43 -23.09 9.78
N GLY A 236 28.87 -24.21 10.24
CA GLY A 236 29.58 -25.13 11.14
C GLY A 236 28.70 -26.07 12.00
N SER A 237 28.58 -27.33 11.54
CA SER A 237 28.62 -28.60 12.30
C SER A 237 27.92 -28.78 13.69
N ALA A 238 27.01 -29.77 13.71
CA ALA A 238 26.83 -30.85 14.69
C ALA A 238 26.16 -30.65 16.09
N ALA A 239 25.09 -31.44 16.27
CA ALA A 239 24.75 -32.36 17.37
C ALA A 239 24.04 -31.89 18.68
N ASN A 240 22.89 -32.56 18.91
CA ASN A 240 22.26 -33.08 20.14
C ASN A 240 22.12 -32.24 21.43
N GLY A 241 20.91 -32.30 22.01
CA GLY A 241 20.73 -32.20 23.47
C GLY A 241 19.41 -31.61 23.95
N THR A 242 18.75 -32.31 24.87
CA THR A 242 17.40 -32.13 25.41
C THR A 242 17.28 -31.17 26.62
N THR A 243 16.02 -30.89 26.99
CA THR A 243 15.45 -30.54 28.33
C THR A 243 15.33 -29.08 28.81
N ALA A 244 14.06 -28.63 28.85
CA ALA A 244 13.24 -28.20 30.00
C ALA A 244 13.67 -27.08 30.99
N ALA A 245 12.71 -26.13 31.13
CA ALA A 245 12.13 -25.59 32.37
C ALA A 245 12.56 -24.22 32.96
N ALA A 246 11.53 -23.36 33.06
CA ALA A 246 11.11 -22.54 34.21
C ALA A 246 11.60 -21.08 34.41
N ALA A 247 10.58 -20.21 34.43
CA ALA A 247 10.32 -19.10 35.35
C ALA A 247 11.14 -17.79 35.24
N GLN A 248 10.45 -16.66 35.00
CA GLN A 248 9.96 -15.76 36.07
C GLN A 248 9.16 -14.58 35.51
N ARG A 249 8.17 -14.13 36.30
CA ARG A 249 7.39 -12.89 36.11
C ARG A 249 8.25 -11.67 36.46
N GLY A 250 8.06 -10.57 35.74
CA GLY A 250 8.58 -9.28 36.18
C GLY A 250 8.32 -8.11 35.24
N GLN A 251 7.34 -7.29 35.63
CA GLN A 251 7.26 -5.84 35.44
C GLN A 251 6.71 -5.27 34.12
N ALA A 252 5.70 -4.42 34.33
CA ALA A 252 5.06 -3.55 33.38
C ALA A 252 6.08 -2.61 32.72
N SER A 253 6.08 -2.59 31.38
CA SER A 253 6.71 -1.56 30.58
C SER A 253 5.63 -0.94 29.71
N SER A 254 5.49 0.38 29.83
CA SER A 254 4.58 1.23 29.05
C SER A 254 4.71 0.93 27.57
N ILE A 255 3.66 0.32 27.00
CA ILE A 255 3.54 0.03 25.57
C ILE A 255 3.26 1.35 24.87
N ALA A 256 4.18 1.80 24.01
CA ALA A 256 3.87 2.87 23.08
C ALA A 256 2.73 2.40 22.15
N PRO A 257 1.70 3.22 21.91
CA PRO A 257 0.61 2.83 21.02
C PRO A 257 1.18 2.51 19.63
N GLY A 258 0.62 1.49 18.97
CA GLY A 258 0.85 1.30 17.53
C GLY A 258 0.57 2.62 16.78
N PRO A 259 1.10 2.81 15.56
CA PRO A 259 1.15 4.13 14.90
C PRO A 259 -0.21 4.81 14.68
N CYS A 260 -1.32 4.13 14.96
CA CYS A 260 -2.65 4.64 14.73
C CYS A 260 -3.66 3.87 15.63
N GLY A 261 -4.60 4.57 16.27
CA GLY A 261 -5.53 3.96 17.24
C GLY A 261 -6.71 4.86 17.66
N SER A 262 -7.62 5.18 16.74
CA SER A 262 -8.93 5.80 17.05
C SER A 262 -9.98 5.60 15.93
N GLY A 263 -11.26 5.85 16.23
CA GLY A 263 -12.47 5.36 15.52
C GLY A 263 -12.98 6.13 14.29
N SER A 264 -12.11 6.75 13.48
CA SER A 264 -12.48 7.57 12.30
C SER A 264 -12.25 6.90 10.94
N ASN A 265 -12.02 5.58 10.92
CA ASN A 265 -11.68 4.84 9.70
C ASN A 265 -12.75 5.02 8.60
N ARG A 266 -12.31 5.40 7.40
CA ARG A 266 -13.13 5.34 6.18
C ARG A 266 -12.63 4.23 5.28
N VAL A 267 -13.46 3.82 4.34
CA VAL A 267 -13.17 2.77 3.35
C VAL A 267 -13.76 3.26 2.05
N TYR A 268 -12.93 3.56 1.04
CA TYR A 268 -13.45 3.83 -0.30
C TYR A 268 -13.63 2.50 -1.01
N ALA A 269 -14.79 2.20 -1.56
CA ALA A 269 -15.04 0.91 -2.23
C ALA A 269 -15.61 1.14 -3.63
N ARG A 270 -15.07 0.45 -4.64
CA ARG A 270 -15.61 0.55 -5.99
C ARG A 270 -16.92 -0.24 -6.09
N GLU A 271 -17.94 0.32 -6.72
CA GLU A 271 -19.25 -0.33 -6.85
C GLU A 271 -19.23 -1.53 -7.81
N SER A 272 -18.38 -1.50 -8.83
CA SER A 272 -18.22 -2.60 -9.79
C SER A 272 -16.84 -2.58 -10.44
N TYR A 273 -16.30 -3.77 -10.72
CA TYR A 273 -15.08 -3.96 -11.50
C TYR A 273 -15.40 -4.58 -12.87
N PRO A 274 -14.50 -4.46 -13.87
CA PRO A 274 -14.67 -5.06 -15.19
C PRO A 274 -14.90 -6.57 -15.20
N ASP A 275 -14.42 -7.29 -14.17
CA ASP A 275 -14.56 -8.74 -14.00
C ASP A 275 -15.80 -9.15 -13.18
N GLY A 276 -16.61 -8.18 -12.74
CA GLY A 276 -17.83 -8.41 -11.95
C GLY A 276 -17.58 -8.81 -10.50
N LEU A 277 -16.33 -8.86 -10.04
CA LEU A 277 -16.01 -9.14 -8.64
C LEU A 277 -16.07 -7.84 -7.82
N PRO A 278 -16.70 -7.84 -6.63
CA PRO A 278 -16.58 -6.74 -5.70
C PRO A 278 -15.16 -6.77 -5.11
N CYS A 279 -14.26 -5.95 -5.64
CA CYS A 279 -12.95 -5.76 -5.03
C CYS A 279 -13.08 -4.76 -3.86
N SER A 280 -12.63 -5.19 -2.68
CA SER A 280 -12.71 -4.46 -1.43
C SER A 280 -11.49 -3.56 -1.29
N LEU A 281 -11.62 -2.30 -1.70
CA LEU A 281 -10.62 -1.27 -1.44
C LEU A 281 -10.71 -0.81 0.03
N TRP A 282 -9.57 -0.63 0.71
CA TRP A 282 -9.48 -0.18 2.10
C TRP A 282 -8.55 1.01 2.29
N VAL A 283 -9.02 2.21 1.99
CA VAL A 283 -8.29 3.44 2.32
C VAL A 283 -8.52 3.82 3.77
N MET A 284 -7.68 3.27 4.65
CA MET A 284 -7.74 3.57 6.08
C MET A 284 -7.11 4.91 6.38
N LEU A 285 -7.80 5.68 7.21
CA LEU A 285 -7.59 7.10 7.37
C LEU A 285 -7.57 7.40 8.85
N ARG A 286 -6.38 7.42 9.46
CA ARG A 286 -6.19 7.90 10.83
C ARG A 286 -5.56 9.28 10.75
N ASN A 287 -6.20 10.31 11.28
CA ASN A 287 -5.64 11.65 11.38
C ASN A 287 -5.74 12.04 12.86
N GLU A 288 -4.62 12.27 13.52
CA GLU A 288 -4.62 13.02 14.78
C GLU A 288 -3.61 14.15 14.68
N ALA A 289 -4.13 15.37 14.63
CA ALA A 289 -3.36 16.55 14.99
C ALA A 289 -4.22 17.43 15.91
N ALA A 290 -3.79 17.47 17.18
CA ALA A 290 -3.95 18.50 18.21
C ALA A 290 -5.36 18.82 18.80
N GLY A 291 -5.59 18.35 20.04
CA GLY A 291 -5.51 19.20 21.24
C GLY A 291 -6.69 20.10 21.66
N GLY A 292 -7.25 19.78 22.84
CA GLY A 292 -8.03 20.67 23.74
C GLY A 292 -9.55 20.46 23.63
N GLY A 293 -10.35 20.35 24.67
CA GLY A 293 -10.20 20.49 26.10
C GLY A 293 -11.54 20.14 26.78
N ASP A 294 -11.51 20.20 28.10
CA ASP A 294 -12.40 19.66 29.12
C ASP A 294 -13.92 19.99 29.08
N SER A 295 -14.66 19.18 29.85
CA SER A 295 -15.82 19.50 30.73
C SER A 295 -17.25 18.99 30.42
N SER A 296 -17.65 18.02 31.27
CA SER A 296 -18.87 17.94 32.10
C SER A 296 -20.29 17.76 31.52
N SER A 297 -20.86 16.60 31.87
CA SER A 297 -22.18 16.32 32.50
C SER A 297 -23.48 16.99 32.01
N GLY A 298 -24.52 16.17 31.79
CA GLY A 298 -25.94 16.60 31.85
C GLY A 298 -26.90 15.53 31.33
N ASN A 299 -28.06 15.36 31.97
CA ASN A 299 -28.88 14.15 32.04
C ASN A 299 -30.26 14.32 31.33
N GLN A 300 -30.81 13.21 30.81
CA GLN A 300 -32.23 12.76 30.76
C GLN A 300 -33.35 13.36 29.85
N ALA A 301 -34.22 12.39 29.44
CA ALA A 301 -35.67 12.37 29.12
C ALA A 301 -36.13 12.59 27.64
N GLU A 302 -36.63 11.53 26.95
CA GLU A 302 -38.06 11.13 26.70
C GLU A 302 -38.75 12.01 25.61
N ALA A 303 -39.52 11.56 24.60
CA ALA A 303 -40.38 10.39 24.39
C ALA A 303 -40.78 10.18 22.89
N GLU A 304 -41.36 9.00 22.63
CA GLU A 304 -42.42 8.64 21.63
C GLU A 304 -42.17 8.53 20.11
N ALA A 305 -42.56 7.36 19.58
CA ALA A 305 -42.73 6.99 18.15
C ALA A 305 -44.24 7.04 17.77
N PRO A 306 -44.63 6.93 16.47
CA PRO A 306 -44.78 5.58 15.90
C PRO A 306 -44.50 5.40 14.38
N GLU A 307 -44.13 4.15 14.08
CA GLU A 307 -44.54 3.25 12.99
C GLU A 307 -44.05 3.33 11.51
N ALA A 308 -43.59 2.12 11.11
CA ALA A 308 -43.77 1.39 9.84
C ALA A 308 -42.66 1.42 8.77
N GLY A 309 -41.94 0.29 8.68
CA GLY A 309 -41.09 -0.10 7.56
C GLY A 309 -40.06 -1.14 7.97
N SER A 310 -40.32 -2.42 7.69
CA SER A 310 -39.56 -3.56 8.18
C SER A 310 -38.18 -3.72 7.51
N GLU A 311 -37.10 -3.63 8.28
CA GLU A 311 -35.81 -4.20 7.95
C GLU A 311 -35.34 -5.11 9.10
N VAL A 312 -34.90 -6.30 8.72
CA VAL A 312 -34.49 -7.36 9.64
C VAL A 312 -33.18 -6.96 10.33
N ALA A 313 -33.27 -6.80 11.65
CA ALA A 313 -32.18 -6.46 12.55
C ALA A 313 -31.14 -7.58 12.69
N ALA A 314 -29.87 -7.19 12.72
CA ALA A 314 -28.86 -7.85 13.54
C ALA A 314 -28.37 -6.82 14.57
N ALA A 315 -28.78 -7.02 15.81
CA ALA A 315 -28.51 -6.15 16.96
C ALA A 315 -27.11 -6.40 17.54
N GLY A 316 -26.52 -5.33 18.08
CA GLY A 316 -25.30 -5.37 18.89
C GLY A 316 -24.66 -4.00 19.04
N GLN A 317 -25.25 -3.11 19.86
CA GLN A 317 -24.63 -1.84 20.25
C GLN A 317 -23.57 -2.09 21.33
N ALA A 318 -22.31 -1.82 20.98
CA ALA A 318 -21.26 -1.38 21.90
C ALA A 318 -20.60 -0.15 21.24
N GLY A 319 -20.41 0.93 21.99
CA GLY A 319 -19.95 2.23 21.48
C GLY A 319 -18.53 2.22 20.91
N GLY A 320 -18.39 1.81 19.66
CA GLY A 320 -17.19 1.95 18.83
C GLY A 320 -17.58 2.54 17.48
N GLY A 321 -16.92 3.62 17.07
CA GLY A 321 -17.17 4.27 15.77
C GLY A 321 -17.11 3.27 14.63
N ARG A 322 -18.24 3.03 13.96
CA ARG A 322 -18.36 2.08 12.86
C ARG A 322 -17.63 2.65 11.64
N ALA A 323 -16.77 1.86 11.01
CA ALA A 323 -16.06 2.27 9.80
C ALA A 323 -17.05 2.74 8.73
N ARG A 324 -16.81 3.91 8.14
CA ARG A 324 -17.67 4.48 7.09
C ARG A 324 -17.21 4.00 5.73
N VAL A 325 -18.03 3.20 5.06
CA VAL A 325 -17.83 2.85 3.65
C VAL A 325 -18.33 4.00 2.77
N VAL A 326 -17.53 4.39 1.79
CA VAL A 326 -17.81 5.46 0.83
C VAL A 326 -17.66 4.86 -0.57
N PRO A 327 -18.75 4.73 -1.34
CA PRO A 327 -18.67 4.15 -2.67
C PRO A 327 -18.01 5.10 -3.68
N TRP A 328 -17.44 4.53 -4.74
CA TRP A 328 -17.02 5.22 -5.96
C TRP A 328 -17.21 4.30 -7.17
N SER A 329 -17.33 4.87 -8.36
CA SER A 329 -17.57 4.11 -9.60
C SER A 329 -16.41 4.27 -10.60
N ARG A 330 -15.75 5.43 -10.59
CA ARG A 330 -14.70 5.78 -11.56
C ARG A 330 -13.43 6.38 -10.92
N PRO A 331 -12.26 6.27 -11.57
CA PRO A 331 -10.99 6.72 -11.00
C PRO A 331 -10.97 8.21 -10.63
N GLU A 332 -11.68 9.07 -11.37
CA GLU A 332 -11.83 10.49 -11.03
C GLU A 332 -12.54 10.72 -9.69
N GLU A 333 -13.52 9.89 -9.33
CA GLU A 333 -14.21 9.98 -8.04
C GLU A 333 -13.28 9.58 -6.90
N LEU A 334 -12.48 8.52 -7.08
CA LEU A 334 -11.45 8.15 -6.11
C LEU A 334 -10.40 9.25 -5.97
N ALA A 335 -9.96 9.84 -7.08
CA ALA A 335 -9.01 10.96 -7.07
C ALA A 335 -9.57 12.16 -6.28
N GLU A 336 -10.85 12.49 -6.46
CA GLU A 336 -11.52 13.55 -5.69
C GLU A 336 -11.63 13.21 -4.20
N LEU A 337 -12.01 11.97 -3.87
CA LEU A 337 -12.12 11.50 -2.49
C LEU A 337 -10.78 11.60 -1.77
N LEU A 338 -9.71 11.12 -2.41
CA LEU A 338 -8.35 11.24 -1.89
C LEU A 338 -7.87 12.69 -1.80
N SER A 339 -8.22 13.54 -2.77
CA SER A 339 -7.88 14.97 -2.72
C SER A 339 -8.50 15.65 -1.51
N LYS A 340 -9.81 15.42 -1.28
CA LYS A 340 -10.54 15.95 -0.11
C LYS A 340 -9.94 15.43 1.20
N GLU A 341 -9.56 14.17 1.21
CA GLU A 341 -9.08 13.50 2.40
C GLU A 341 -7.64 13.85 2.77
N LEU A 342 -6.80 14.07 1.76
CA LEU A 342 -5.43 14.53 1.90
C LEU A 342 -5.33 16.06 1.96
N GLN A 343 -6.47 16.76 1.91
CA GLN A 343 -6.56 18.22 1.96
C GLN A 343 -5.71 18.90 0.87
N LEU A 344 -5.67 18.28 -0.31
CA LEU A 344 -5.04 18.84 -1.50
C LEU A 344 -5.96 19.93 -2.05
N GLY A 345 -5.50 21.19 -2.01
CA GLY A 345 -6.19 22.36 -2.56
C GLY A 345 -6.39 22.31 -4.07
#